data_AF-A0A968VDQ1-F1
#
_entry.id   AF-A0A968VDQ1-F1
#
_cell.length_a   1.000
_cell.length_b   1.000
_cell.length_c   1.000
_cell.angle_alpha   90.00
_cell.angle_beta   90.00
_cell.angle_gamma   90.00
#
_symmetry.space_group_name_H-M   'P 1'
#
loop_
_entity.id
_entity.type
_entity.pdbx_description
1 polymer ?
#
loop_
_entity_poly.entity_id
_entity_poly.type
_entity_poly.pdbx_seq_one_letter_code
_entity_poly.pdbx_strand_id
1 'polypeptide(L)' 'MNGSEILQSVQFVRAKGKRFAVIDAEEWEILIEWIETLEDIQVLRQASSELMTVDGDRKRAGWLEWETVAREI' A
#
# COMPACT_ATOMS: atom_id res chain seq x y z
N MET A 1 -5.37 -10.88 11.26
CA MET A 1 -5.70 -11.50 9.96
C MET A 1 -4.91 -10.80 8.88
N ASN A 2 -4.52 -11.49 7.81
CA ASN A 2 -3.99 -10.82 6.62
C ASN A 2 -5.15 -10.27 5.75
N GLY A 3 -4.88 -9.34 4.84
CA GLY A 3 -5.94 -8.68 4.05
C GLY A 3 -6.86 -9.65 3.30
N SER A 4 -6.34 -10.80 2.84
CA SER A 4 -7.16 -11.80 2.14
C SER A 4 -8.14 -12.54 3.05
N GLU A 5 -7.78 -12.77 4.32
CA GLU A 5 -8.66 -13.36 5.33
C GLU A 5 -9.78 -12.39 5.71
N ILE A 6 -9.47 -11.09 5.79
CA ILE A 6 -10.44 -10.02 6.07
C ILE A 6 -11.49 -9.92 4.97
N LEU A 7 -11.09 -10.04 3.70
CA LEU A 7 -12.06 -10.07 2.59
C LEU A 7 -13.07 -11.22 2.70
N GLN A 8 -12.71 -12.30 3.39
CA GLN A 8 -13.60 -13.43 3.65
C GLN A 8 -14.49 -13.24 4.88
N SER A 9 -14.18 -12.30 5.79
CA SER A 9 -15.02 -11.98 6.95
C SER A 9 -16.18 -11.03 6.63
N VAL A 10 -16.13 -10.36 5.47
CA VAL A 10 -17.12 -9.37 5.04
C VAL A 10 -18.53 -9.96 5.03
N GLN A 11 -19.40 -9.35 5.83
CA GLN A 11 -20.82 -9.65 5.84
C GLN A 11 -21.56 -8.71 4.90
N PHE A 12 -22.74 -9.14 4.43
CA PHE A 12 -23.56 -8.29 3.57
C PHE A 12 -24.96 -8.13 4.12
N VAL A 13 -25.39 -6.88 4.25
CA VAL A 13 -26.73 -6.52 4.70
C VAL A 13 -27.48 -5.78 3.59
N ARG A 14 -28.82 -5.88 3.58
CA ARG A 14 -29.66 -5.09 2.68
C ARG A 14 -30.40 -4.01 3.44
N ALA A 15 -30.31 -2.77 2.98
CA ALA A 15 -31.09 -1.65 3.50
C ALA A 15 -31.53 -0.74 2.35
N LYS A 16 -32.79 -0.29 2.37
CA LYS A 16 -33.37 0.59 1.32
C LYS A 16 -33.11 0.10 -0.12
N GLY A 17 -33.22 -1.22 -0.34
CA GLY A 17 -33.01 -1.85 -1.65
C GLY A 17 -31.54 -2.00 -2.10
N LYS A 18 -30.56 -1.51 -1.32
CA LYS A 18 -29.13 -1.61 -1.61
C LYS A 18 -28.46 -2.68 -0.74
N ARG A 19 -27.39 -3.29 -1.25
CA ARG A 19 -26.53 -4.23 -0.51
C ARG A 19 -25.31 -3.47 0.00
N PHE A 20 -25.03 -3.60 1.29
CA PHE A 20 -23.88 -2.99 1.95
C PHE A 20 -22.94 -4.08 2.44
N ALA A 21 -21.64 -3.83 2.36
CA ALA A 21 -20.63 -4.62 3.03
C ALA A 21 -20.48 -4.11 4.47
N VAL A 22 -20.41 -5.03 5.42
CA VAL A 22 -20.17 -4.76 6.83
C VAL A 22 -18.90 -5.49 7.21
N ILE A 23 -17.96 -4.74 7.77
CA ILE A 23 -16.64 -5.16 8.19
C ILE A 23 -16.37 -4.49 9.54
N ASP A 24 -15.58 -5.14 10.38
CA ASP A 24 -15.09 -4.49 11.61
C ASP A 24 -14.21 -3.29 11.25
N ALA A 25 -14.22 -2.25 12.08
CA ALA A 25 -13.48 -1.02 11.79
C ALA A 25 -11.96 -1.24 11.81
N GLU A 26 -11.45 -2.06 12.73
CA GLU A 26 -10.02 -2.37 12.80
C GLU A 26 -9.61 -3.23 11.59
N GLU A 27 -10.46 -4.18 11.20
CA GLU A 27 -10.24 -4.97 9.98
C GLU A 27 -10.23 -4.11 8.72
N TRP A 28 -11.06 -3.06 8.66
CA TRP A 28 -11.06 -2.11 7.55
C TRP A 28 -9.74 -1.34 7.45
N GLU A 29 -9.22 -0.81 8.56
CA GLU A 29 -7.92 -0.12 8.57
C GLU A 29 -6.78 -1.07 8.15
N ILE A 30 -6.78 -2.31 8.65
CA ILE A 30 -5.80 -3.32 8.26
C ILE A 30 -5.89 -3.63 6.75
N LEU A 31 -7.10 -3.62 6.17
CA LEU A 31 -7.28 -3.85 4.74
C LEU A 31 -6.74 -2.69 3.90
N ILE A 32 -6.90 -1.45 4.35
CA ILE A 32 -6.30 -0.26 3.71
C ILE A 32 -4.78 -0.38 3.71
N GLU A 33 -4.19 -0.57 4.88
CA GLU A 33 -2.73 -0.72 5.04
C GLU A 33 -2.16 -1.87 4.20
N TRP A 34 -2.91 -2.97 4.08
CA TRP A 34 -2.53 -4.09 3.23
C TRP A 34 -2.54 -3.72 1.74
N ILE A 35 -3.52 -2.95 1.27
CA ILE A 35 -3.58 -2.47 -0.12
C ILE A 35 -2.42 -1.49 -0.38
N GLU A 36 -2.18 -0.54 0.52
CA GLU A 36 -1.06 0.41 0.42
C GLU A 36 0.27 -0.33 0.37
N THR A 37 0.47 -1.34 1.21
CA THR A 37 1.66 -2.21 1.16
C THR A 37 1.83 -2.89 -0.21
N LEU A 38 0.75 -3.34 -0.85
CA LEU A 38 0.83 -3.96 -2.17
C LEU A 38 1.22 -2.95 -3.26
N GLU A 39 0.77 -1.70 -3.15
CA GLU A 39 1.15 -0.60 -4.04
C GLU A 39 2.62 -0.19 -3.82
N ASP A 40 3.03 -0.03 -2.56
CA ASP A 40 4.39 0.29 -2.16
C ASP A 40 5.40 -0.77 -2.62
N ILE A 41 5.02 -2.06 -2.58
CA ILE A 41 5.87 -3.14 -3.10
C ILE A 41 6.17 -2.94 -4.59
N GLN A 42 5.24 -2.40 -5.37
CA GLN A 42 5.48 -2.15 -6.80
C GLN A 42 6.49 -1.02 -6.98
N VAL A 43 6.33 0.07 -6.24
CA VAL A 43 7.28 1.21 -6.24
C VAL A 43 8.66 0.74 -5.79
N LEU A 44 8.73 -0.04 -4.70
CA LEU A 44 9.98 -0.60 -4.17
C LEU A 44 10.67 -1.50 -5.20
N ARG A 45 9.93 -2.37 -5.89
CA ARG A 45 10.48 -3.25 -6.93
C ARG A 45 11.07 -2.44 -8.08
N GLN A 46 10.36 -1.41 -8.54
CA GLN A 46 10.83 -0.53 -9.60
C GLN A 46 12.10 0.22 -9.17
N ALA A 47 12.07 0.88 -8.02
CA ALA A 47 13.21 1.63 -7.48
C ALA A 47 14.43 0.73 -7.24
N SER A 48 14.20 -0.51 -6.76
CA SER A 48 15.26 -1.50 -6.58
C SER A 48 15.88 -1.95 -7.91
N SER A 49 15.05 -2.19 -8.94
CA SER A 49 15.54 -2.51 -10.29
C SER A 49 16.41 -1.38 -10.84
N GLU A 50 15.96 -0.14 -10.76
CA GLU A 50 16.71 1.03 -11.21
C GLU A 50 18.04 1.16 -10.46
N LEU A 51 18.02 1.01 -9.14
CA LEU A 51 19.22 1.03 -8.31
C LEU A 51 20.23 -0.06 -8.71
N MET A 52 19.76 -1.26 -9.04
CA MET A 52 20.62 -2.35 -9.50
C MET A 52 21.26 -2.07 -10.87
N THR A 53 20.59 -1.33 -11.77
CA THR A 53 21.18 -0.98 -13.08
C THR A 53 22.38 -0.04 -12.97
N VAL A 54 22.52 0.64 -11.83
CA VAL A 54 23.63 1.56 -11.52
C VAL A 54 24.53 1.05 -10.39
N ASP A 55 24.54 -0.28 -10.17
CA ASP A 55 25.40 -0.95 -9.19
C ASP A 55 25.23 -0.44 -7.75
N GLY A 56 24.00 -0.11 -7.37
CA GLY A 56 23.69 0.35 -6.01
C GLY A 56 23.97 1.83 -5.75
N ASP A 57 24.43 2.59 -6.75
CA ASP A 57 24.67 4.03 -6.60
C ASP A 57 23.35 4.81 -6.63
N ARG A 58 22.87 5.21 -5.44
CA ARG A 58 21.62 5.95 -5.26
C ARG A 58 21.59 7.28 -6.02
N LYS A 59 22.71 7.99 -6.11
CA LYS A 59 22.77 9.28 -6.83
C LYS A 59 22.63 9.07 -8.32
N ARG A 60 23.27 8.03 -8.86
CA ARG A 60 23.12 7.65 -10.27
C ARG A 60 21.74 7.07 -10.58
N ALA A 61 21.07 6.49 -9.59
CA ALA A 61 19.67 6.04 -9.68
C ALA A 61 18.66 7.21 -9.61
N GLY A 62 19.13 8.45 -9.44
CA GLY A 62 18.27 9.63 -9.37
C GLY A 62 17.58 9.83 -8.02
N TRP A 63 18.01 9.13 -6.97
CA TRP A 63 17.44 9.32 -5.64
C TRP A 63 17.83 10.68 -5.06
N LEU A 64 16.87 11.34 -4.42
CA LEU A 64 17.08 12.60 -3.74
C LEU A 64 17.48 12.36 -2.28
N GLU A 65 18.35 13.23 -1.76
CA GLU A 65 18.68 13.22 -0.33
C GLU A 65 17.44 13.59 0.49
N TRP A 66 17.19 12.88 1.58
CA TRP A 66 15.98 13.05 2.39
C TRP A 66 15.81 14.49 2.88
N GLU A 67 16.89 15.15 3.29
CA GLU A 67 16.88 16.55 3.76
C GLU A 67 16.39 17.53 2.68
N THR A 68 16.48 17.15 1.40
CA THR A 68 16.01 17.97 0.27
C THR A 68 14.50 17.88 0.11
N VAL A 69 13.92 16.70 0.30
CA VAL A 69 12.49 16.43 0.03
C VAL A 69 11.61 16.48 1.27
N ALA A 70 12.17 16.32 2.47
CA ALA A 70 11.41 16.30 3.73
C ALA A 70 10.66 17.61 4.05
N ARG A 71 10.89 18.69 3.29
CA ARG A 71 10.19 19.97 3.44
C ARG A 71 9.00 20.14 2.49
N GLU A 72 8.78 19.18 1.60
CA GLU A 72 7.67 19.18 0.62
C GLU A 72 6.48 18.33 1.09
N ILE A 73 6.63 17.64 2.22
CA ILE A 73 5.65 16.76 2.88
C ILE A 73 5.18 17.44 4.17
#